data_AF-A0A0U0QHX2-F1
#
_entry.id   AF-A0A0U0QHX2-F1
#
_cell.length_a   1.000
_cell.length_b   1.000
_cell.length_c   1.000
_cell.angle_alpha   90.00
_cell.angle_beta   90.00
_cell.angle_gamma   90.00
#
_symmetry.space_group_name_H-M   'P 1'
#
loop_
_entity.id
_entity.type
_entity.pdbx_description
1 polymer ?
#
loop_
_entity_poly.entity_id
_entity_poly.type
_entity_poly.pdbx_seq_one_letter_code
_entity_poly.pdbx_strand_id
1 'polypeptide(L)' 'MIIDDVLATGGTIGATRRLLERGGANVAGAAVVVELAGLSGRAALAPLPVHSLSRL' A
#
# COMPACT_ATOMS: atom_id res chain seq x y z
N MET A 1 5.37 8.77 1.33
CA MET A 1 4.57 8.07 0.29
C MET A 1 5.31 6.80 -0.06
N ILE A 2 4.61 5.66 -0.18
CA ILE A 2 5.19 4.37 -0.60
C ILE A 2 4.85 4.17 -2.09
N ILE A 3 5.81 3.73 -2.90
CA ILE A 3 5.59 3.42 -4.32
C ILE A 3 6.05 1.99 -4.55
N ASP A 4 5.22 1.18 -5.19
CA ASP A 4 5.51 -0.21 -5.52
C ASP A 4 4.97 -0.54 -6.93
N ASP A 5 5.34 -1.69 -7.48
CA ASP A 5 4.81 -2.12 -8.79
C ASP A 5 3.37 -2.63 -8.68
N VAL A 6 3.09 -3.50 -7.71
CA VAL A 6 1.84 -4.23 -7.58
C VAL A 6 1.30 -4.22 -6.14
N LEU A 7 0.00 -3.94 -6.00
CA LEU A 7 -0.76 -4.25 -4.78
C LEU A 7 -1.45 -5.60 -4.93
N ALA A 8 -0.95 -6.62 -4.23
CA ALA A 8 -1.63 -7.90 -4.03
C ALA A 8 -2.42 -7.91 -2.70
N THR A 9 -1.93 -8.63 -1.68
CA THR A 9 -2.56 -8.71 -0.34
C THR A 9 -2.25 -7.51 0.55
N GLY A 10 -1.33 -6.62 0.15
CA GLY A 10 -0.92 -5.45 0.93
C GLY A 10 0.17 -5.71 1.98
N GLY A 11 0.67 -6.95 2.10
CA GLY A 11 1.69 -7.32 3.11
C GLY A 11 2.97 -6.47 3.05
N THR A 12 3.53 -6.28 1.85
CA THR A 12 4.76 -5.50 1.63
C THR A 12 4.56 -4.05 2.06
N ILE A 13 3.55 -3.36 1.53
CA ILE A 13 3.23 -1.97 1.86
C ILE A 13 2.93 -1.81 3.35
N GLY A 14 2.22 -2.76 3.96
CA GLY A 14 1.91 -2.74 5.40
C GLY A 14 3.17 -2.87 6.27
N ALA A 15 4.10 -3.76 5.90
CA ALA A 15 5.38 -3.89 6.59
C ALA A 15 6.25 -2.64 6.44
N THR A 16 6.33 -2.09 5.23
CA THR A 16 7.05 -0.85 4.93
C THR A 16 6.47 0.33 5.71
N ARG A 17 5.14 0.47 5.77
CA ARG A 17 4.47 1.49 6.58
C ARG A 17 4.90 1.42 8.04
N ARG A 18 4.80 0.24 8.66
CA ARG A 18 5.20 0.04 10.07
C ARG A 18 6.68 0.34 10.29
N LEU A 19 7.54 -0.01 9.35
CA LEU A 19 8.98 0.30 9.44
C LEU A 19 9.23 1.81 9.44
N LEU A 20 8.59 2.53 8.51
CA LEU A 20 8.72 3.98 8.40
C LEU A 20 8.14 4.70 9.63
N GLU A 21 6.97 4.29 10.11
CA GLU A 21 6.35 4.88 11.31
C GLU A 21 7.19 4.66 12.56
N ARG A 22 7.84 3.49 12.72
CA ARG A 22 8.82 3.26 13.81
C ARG A 22 10.04 4.18 13.71
N GLY A 23 10.39 4.63 12.50
CA GLY A 23 11.45 5.61 12.26
C GLY A 23 11.00 7.07 12.45
N GLY A 24 9.77 7.31 12.91
CA GLY A 24 9.21 8.66 13.10
C GLY A 24 8.66 9.30 11.83
N ALA A 25 8.57 8.56 10.71
CA ALA A 25 7.99 9.08 9.49
C ALA A 25 6.46 9.05 9.54
N ASN A 26 5.83 10.07 8.94
CA ASN A 26 4.41 10.07 8.64
C ASN A 26 4.17 9.53 7.23
N VAL A 27 3.51 8.37 7.10
CA VAL A 27 3.26 7.74 5.80
C VAL A 27 1.95 8.28 5.21
N ALA A 28 2.07 9.24 4.29
CA ALA A 28 0.92 9.91 3.67
C ALA A 28 0.00 9.03 2.79
N GLY A 29 0.48 7.87 2.32
CA GLY A 29 -0.25 7.02 1.38
C GLY A 29 0.66 6.05 0.62
N ALA A 30 0.06 5.24 -0.25
CA ALA A 30 0.75 4.36 -1.18
C ALA A 30 0.23 4.52 -2.63
N ALA A 31 1.10 4.28 -3.61
CA ALA A 31 0.77 4.25 -5.02
C ALA A 31 1.38 3.00 -5.69
N VAL A 32 0.61 2.34 -6.55
CA VAL A 32 1.05 1.17 -7.33
C VAL A 32 0.69 1.30 -8.80
N VAL A 33 1.42 0.60 -9.68
CA VAL A 33 1.04 0.53 -11.10
C VAL A 33 -0.18 -0.37 -11.28
N VAL A 34 -0.16 -1.56 -10.67
CA VAL A 34 -1.23 -2.57 -10.78
C VAL A 34 -1.79 -2.93 -9.41
N GLU A 35 -3.09 -3.09 -9.30
CA GLU A 35 -3.76 -3.62 -8.12
C GLU A 35 -4.54 -4.88 -8.48
N LEU A 36 -4.36 -5.96 -7.72
CA LEU A 36 -5.13 -7.20 -7.82
C LEU A 36 -6.34 -7.12 -6.88
N ALA A 37 -7.48 -6.65 -7.39
CA ALA A 37 -8.66 -6.30 -6.59
C ALA A 37 -9.23 -7.50 -5.82
N GLY A 38 -9.10 -8.72 -6.36
CA GLY A 38 -9.56 -9.96 -5.72
C GLY A 38 -8.80 -10.36 -4.44
N LEU A 39 -7.69 -9.68 -4.10
CA LEU A 39 -6.84 -10.03 -2.95
C LEU A 39 -7.04 -9.13 -1.73
N SER A 40 -8.03 -8.23 -1.75
CA SER A 40 -8.41 -7.36 -0.61
C SER A 40 -7.27 -6.48 -0.05
N GLY A 41 -6.24 -6.17 -0.85
CA GLY A 41 -5.06 -5.41 -0.39
C GLY A 41 -5.38 -4.03 0.20
N ARG A 42 -6.36 -3.31 -0.36
CA ARG A 42 -6.79 -2.00 0.18
C ARG A 42 -7.37 -2.12 1.58
N ALA A 43 -8.17 -3.15 1.84
CA ALA A 43 -8.76 -3.37 3.16
C ALA A 43 -7.68 -3.63 4.20
N ALA A 44 -6.64 -4.39 3.85
CA ALA A 44 -5.49 -4.66 4.72
C ALA A 44 -4.66 -3.40 5.05
N LEU A 45 -4.73 -2.36 4.22
CA LEU A 45 -3.96 -1.13 4.37
C LEU A 45 -4.74 0.02 5.01
N ALA A 46 -6.05 -0.10 5.19
CA ALA A 46 -6.87 0.95 5.78
C ALA A 46 -6.32 1.40 7.16
N PRO A 47 -6.28 2.72 7.46
CA PRO A 47 -6.84 3.83 6.68
C PRO A 47 -5.86 4.47 5.67
N LEU A 48 -4.76 3.79 5.30
CA LEU A 48 -3.78 4.35 4.36
C LEU A 48 -4.43 4.63 2.99
N PRO A 49 -4.35 5.86 2.45
CA PRO A 49 -4.79 6.12 1.09
C PRO A 49 -3.97 5.31 0.08
N VAL A 50 -4.64 4.70 -0.89
CA VAL A 50 -4.00 3.90 -1.95
C VAL A 50 -4.42 4.41 -3.32
N HIS A 51 -3.45 4.69 -4.19
CA HIS A 51 -3.67 5.01 -5.60
C HIS A 51 -3.16 3.85 -6.48
N SER A 52 -3.89 3.51 -7.55
CA SER A 52 -3.48 2.52 -8.54
C SER A 52 -3.75 3.05 -9.95
N LEU A 53 -2.85 2.77 -10.89
CA LEU A 53 -3.02 3.15 -12.30
C LEU A 53 -3.90 2.15 -13.06
N SER A 54 -3.84 0.87 -12.70
CA SER A 54 -4.66 -0.21 -13.26
C SER A 54 -5.18 -1.12 -12.16
N ARG A 55 -6.39 -1.67 -12.34
CA ARG A 55 -6.98 -2.68 -11.45
C ARG A 55 -7.32 -3.92 -12.26
N LEU A 56 -6.84 -5.07 -11.78
CA LEU A 56 -7.07 -6.41 -12.32
C LEU A 56 -7.92 -7.23 -11.34
#